data_AF-K1RBU0-F1
#
_entry.id   AF-K1RBU0-F1
#
_cell.length_a   1.000
_cell.length_b   1.000
_cell.length_c   1.000
_cell.angle_alpha   90.00
_cell.angle_beta   90.00
_cell.angle_gamma   90.00
#
_symmetry.space_group_name_H-M   'P 1'
#
loop_
_entity.id
_entity.type
_entity.pdbx_description
1 polymer ?
#
loop_
_entity_poly.entity_id
_entity_poly.type
_entity_poly.pdbx_seq_one_letter_code
_entity_poly.pdbx_strand_id
1 'polypeptide(L)'
;MALNHLTSYLHTFLLQPPPEGVYIHGIHLWGCSIEKTTNEFQDQASRQGYAPLPVLHLQCYPVNEKPALQEPSFQCPLYASRIAPRDPIMEIDIKKEGIPPMRWALRGLTATIWPY
;
A
#
# COMPACT_ATOMS: atom_id res chain seq x y z
N MET A 1 9.59 12.13 6.25
CA MET A 1 8.87 10.91 5.86
C MET A 1 7.98 11.25 4.69
N ALA A 2 8.13 10.50 3.60
CA ALA A 2 7.46 10.75 2.32
C ALA A 2 6.05 10.15 2.33
N LEU A 3 5.08 10.90 1.83
CA LEU A 3 3.68 10.48 1.66
C LEU A 3 3.52 9.69 0.36
N ASN A 4 2.89 8.51 0.40
CA ASN A 4 2.80 7.61 -0.73
C ASN A 4 1.37 7.49 -1.24
N HIS A 5 1.04 8.23 -2.31
CA HIS A 5 -0.27 8.14 -2.94
C HIS A 5 -0.39 6.87 -3.78
N LEU A 6 -1.07 5.84 -3.28
CA LEU A 6 -1.29 4.60 -4.02
C LEU A 6 -2.32 4.80 -5.13
N THR A 7 -1.88 4.67 -6.38
CA THR A 7 -2.77 4.38 -7.51
C THR A 7 -2.36 3.05 -8.11
N SER A 8 -3.29 2.10 -8.15
CA SER A 8 -3.08 0.79 -8.74
C SER A 8 -3.23 0.88 -10.25
N TYR A 9 -2.17 0.57 -10.98
CA TYR A 9 -2.21 0.45 -12.43
C TYR A 9 -2.06 -1.02 -12.84
N LEU A 10 -2.82 -1.41 -13.86
CA LEU A 10 -2.55 -2.65 -14.57
C LEU A 10 -1.21 -2.54 -15.29
N HIS A 11 -0.32 -3.49 -15.08
CA HIS A 11 1.04 -3.50 -15.66
C HIS A 11 1.06 -3.29 -17.18
N THR A 12 0.01 -3.74 -17.88
CA THR A 12 -0.14 -3.62 -19.34
C THR A 12 -0.37 -2.20 -19.86
N PHE A 13 -0.67 -1.23 -18.99
CA PHE A 13 -0.97 0.15 -19.39
C PHE A 13 0.15 1.16 -19.09
N LEU A 14 1.27 0.71 -18.52
CA LEU A 14 2.41 1.57 -18.17
C LEU A 14 3.39 1.69 -19.34
N LEU A 15 3.01 2.46 -20.35
CA LEU A 15 3.83 2.72 -21.54
C LEU A 15 4.76 3.93 -21.39
N GLN A 16 4.49 4.81 -20.42
CA GLN A 16 5.25 6.03 -20.18
C GLN A 16 5.76 6.06 -18.73
N PRO A 17 6.97 6.59 -18.49
CA PRO A 17 7.45 6.82 -17.13
C PRO A 17 6.52 7.80 -16.41
N PRO A 18 6.39 7.70 -15.08
CA PRO A 18 5.56 8.63 -14.34
C PRO A 18 6.19 10.03 -14.42
N PRO A 19 5.39 11.10 -14.57
CA PRO A 19 5.92 12.46 -14.61
C PRO A 19 6.61 12.85 -13.30
N GLU A 20 6.18 12.27 -12.17
CA GLU A 20 6.81 12.39 -10.85
C GLU A 20 6.69 11.07 -10.08
N GLY A 21 7.70 10.74 -9.27
CA GLY A 21 7.70 9.52 -8.45
C GLY A 21 8.18 8.28 -9.19
N VAL A 22 7.79 7.11 -8.72
CA VAL A 22 8.24 5.80 -9.23
C VAL A 22 7.08 4.81 -9.31
N TYR A 23 7.13 3.91 -10.29
CA TYR A 23 6.26 2.74 -10.32
C TYR A 23 6.95 1.57 -9.61
N ILE A 24 6.31 1.01 -8.59
CA ILE A 24 6.82 -0.14 -7.84
C ILE A 24 5.87 -1.33 -8.04
N HIS A 25 6.45 -2.48 -8.36
CA HIS A 25 5.74 -3.76 -8.38
C HIS A 25 6.33 -4.69 -7.32
N GLY A 26 5.58 -5.73 -6.95
CA GLY A 26 6.08 -6.76 -6.03
C GLY A 26 5.99 -6.40 -4.55
N ILE A 27 5.10 -5.48 -4.16
CA ILE A 27 4.75 -5.28 -2.76
C ILE A 27 3.66 -6.28 -2.37
N HIS A 28 3.79 -6.87 -1.20
CA HIS A 28 2.91 -7.91 -0.68
C HIS A 28 2.17 -7.38 0.55
N LEU A 29 0.83 -7.36 0.52
CA LEU A 29 0.02 -6.95 1.67
C LEU A 29 -0.44 -8.12 2.50
N TRP A 30 -0.49 -7.91 3.81
CA TRP A 30 -0.88 -8.91 4.79
C TRP A 30 -2.08 -8.42 5.59
N GLY A 31 -3.05 -9.29 5.87
CA GLY A 31 -4.22 -8.91 6.67
C GLY A 31 -5.38 -8.34 5.85
N CYS A 32 -5.24 -8.26 4.53
CA CYS A 32 -6.32 -7.99 3.58
C CYS A 32 -6.17 -8.84 2.31
N SER A 33 -7.27 -9.02 1.58
CA SER A 33 -7.26 -9.50 0.20
C SER A 33 -7.54 -8.34 -0.76
N ILE A 34 -7.14 -8.50 -2.02
CA ILE A 34 -7.57 -7.62 -3.11
C ILE A 34 -8.43 -8.44 -4.05
N GLU A 35 -9.62 -7.93 -4.32
CA GLU A 35 -10.53 -8.55 -5.27
C GLU A 35 -10.03 -8.31 -6.70
N LYS A 36 -9.85 -9.39 -7.47
CA LYS A 36 -9.21 -9.34 -8.81
C LYS A 36 -10.00 -8.54 -9.85
N THR A 37 -11.32 -8.44 -9.67
CA THR A 37 -12.24 -7.78 -10.61
C THR A 37 -12.34 -6.29 -10.35
N THR A 38 -12.43 -5.89 -9.08
CA THR A 38 -12.65 -4.49 -8.68
C THR A 38 -11.35 -3.81 -8.24
N ASN A 39 -10.27 -4.56 -8.03
CA ASN A 39 -9.04 -4.12 -7.35
C ASN A 39 -9.31 -3.51 -5.97
N GLU A 40 -10.42 -3.87 -5.33
CA GLU A 40 -10.76 -3.36 -4.03
C GLU A 40 -10.16 -4.20 -2.90
N PHE A 41 -9.73 -3.49 -1.84
CA PHE A 41 -9.39 -4.13 -0.59
C PHE A 41 -10.61 -4.75 0.06
N GLN A 42 -10.46 -6.03 0.42
CA GLN A 42 -11.42 -6.81 1.18
C GLN A 42 -10.76 -7.40 2.43
N ASP A 43 -11.61 -7.77 3.38
CA ASP A 43 -11.16 -8.47 4.56
C ASP A 43 -10.71 -9.89 4.20
N GLN A 44 -9.51 -10.28 4.62
CA GLN A 44 -9.02 -11.62 4.39
C GLN A 44 -9.63 -12.60 5.41
N ALA A 45 -10.20 -13.71 4.93
CA ALA A 45 -10.77 -14.75 5.79
C ALA A 45 -9.70 -15.51 6.60
N SER A 46 -8.47 -15.63 6.08
CA SER A 46 -7.34 -16.28 6.74
C SER A 46 -6.14 -15.33 6.85
N ARG A 47 -5.42 -15.38 7.98
CA ARG A 47 -4.24 -14.52 8.24
C ARG A 47 -2.92 -15.05 7.66
N GLN A 48 -2.96 -16.16 6.91
CA GLN A 48 -1.75 -16.90 6.54
C GLN A 48 -1.17 -16.52 5.16
N GLY A 49 -1.93 -15.84 4.31
CA GLY A 49 -1.48 -15.44 2.97
C GLY A 49 -1.25 -13.94 2.84
N TYR A 50 -0.53 -13.56 1.79
CA TYR A 50 -0.43 -12.18 1.34
C TYR A 50 -1.26 -11.96 0.07
N ALA A 51 -1.68 -10.72 -0.16
CA ALA A 51 -2.21 -10.24 -1.43
C ALA A 51 -1.10 -9.51 -2.19
N PRO A 52 -0.71 -9.94 -3.40
CA PRO A 52 0.21 -9.19 -4.22
C PRO A 52 -0.47 -7.89 -4.67
N LEU A 53 0.19 -6.75 -4.42
CA LEU A 53 -0.25 -5.49 -4.99
C LEU A 53 0.05 -5.46 -6.50
N PRO A 54 -0.81 -4.81 -7.30
CA PRO A 54 -0.47 -4.47 -8.67
C PRO A 54 0.67 -3.45 -8.71
N VAL A 55 0.89 -2.81 -9.85
CA VAL A 55 1.88 -1.74 -9.90
C VAL A 55 1.34 -0.54 -9.13
N LEU A 56 2.13 -0.08 -8.18
CA LEU A 56 1.87 1.09 -7.36
C LEU A 56 2.62 2.27 -7.94
N HIS A 57 1.92 3.39 -8.10
CA HIS A 57 2.59 4.68 -8.22
C HIS A 57 2.95 5.17 -6.82
N LEU A 58 4.21 5.50 -6.58
CA LEU A 58 4.68 6.13 -5.35
C LEU A 58 5.22 7.51 -5.67
N GLN A 59 4.64 8.52 -5.05
CA GLN A 59 5.17 9.87 -5.03
C GLN A 59 5.82 10.11 -3.67
N CYS A 60 6.80 11.00 -3.61
CA CYS A 60 7.48 11.33 -2.36
C CYS A 60 7.39 12.84 -2.15
N TYR A 61 6.66 13.23 -1.11
CA TYR A 61 6.52 14.63 -0.73
C TYR A 61 7.35 14.95 0.52
N PRO A 62 7.99 16.13 0.59
CA PRO A 62 8.46 16.68 1.85
C PRO A 62 7.31 16.76 2.86
N VAL A 63 7.60 16.55 4.14
CA VAL A 63 6.58 16.52 5.21
C VAL A 63 5.72 17.79 5.22
N ASN A 64 6.34 18.94 4.93
CA ASN A 64 5.71 20.26 4.96
C ASN A 64 4.93 20.59 3.68
N GLU A 65 5.12 19.81 2.61
CA GLU A 65 4.49 20.01 1.30
C GLU A 65 3.49 18.89 0.98
N LYS A 66 3.11 18.11 2.00
CA LYS A 66 2.06 17.09 1.90
C LYS A 66 0.83 17.74 1.25
N PRO A 67 0.45 17.32 0.02
CA PRO A 67 -0.86 17.68 -0.50
C PRO A 67 -1.84 17.24 0.58
N ALA A 68 -2.70 18.14 1.03
CA ALA A 68 -3.68 17.82 2.04
C ALA A 68 -4.59 16.73 1.47
N LEU A 69 -4.21 15.46 1.67
CA LEU A 69 -5.14 14.35 1.72
C LEU A 69 -6.00 14.67 2.94
N GLN A 70 -7.00 15.54 2.74
CA GLN A 70 -7.92 16.04 3.77
C GLN A 70 -8.70 14.90 4.44
N GLU A 71 -8.63 13.70 3.88
CA GLU A 71 -9.31 12.54 4.39
C GLU A 71 -8.36 11.61 5.14
N PRO A 72 -8.82 11.02 6.25
CA PRO A 72 -7.99 10.18 7.09
C PRO A 72 -7.54 8.93 6.28
N SER A 73 -6.22 8.72 6.20
CA SER A 73 -5.59 7.53 5.63
C SER A 73 -5.04 6.63 6.72
N PHE A 74 -4.91 5.33 6.44
CA PHE A 74 -4.16 4.41 7.28
C PHE A 74 -2.69 4.41 6.83
N GLN A 75 -1.76 4.70 7.74
CA GLN A 75 -0.33 4.60 7.47
C GLN A 75 0.11 3.14 7.64
N CYS A 76 0.22 2.44 6.52
CA CYS A 76 0.60 1.03 6.48
C CYS A 76 2.11 0.87 6.51
N PRO A 77 2.69 0.19 7.52
CA PRO A 77 4.14 -0.01 7.57
C PRO A 77 4.60 -1.00 6.49
N LEU A 78 5.63 -0.60 5.74
CA LEU A 78 6.33 -1.44 4.76
C LEU A 78 7.63 -1.97 5.35
N TYR A 79 7.74 -3.29 5.47
CA TYR A 79 8.96 -3.98 5.92
C TYR A 79 9.70 -4.63 4.76
N ALA A 80 10.97 -4.98 4.98
CA ALA A 80 11.71 -5.78 4.01
C ALA A 80 11.08 -7.18 3.87
N SER A 81 10.88 -7.87 4.99
CA SER A 81 10.34 -9.23 5.08
C SER A 81 9.53 -9.38 6.38
N ARG A 82 8.71 -10.43 6.46
CA ARG A 82 8.01 -10.84 7.68
C ARG A 82 8.85 -11.71 8.61
N ILE A 83 9.93 -12.33 8.12
CA ILE A 83 10.85 -13.12 8.93
C ILE A 83 11.85 -12.15 9.59
N ALA A 84 11.71 -11.98 10.90
CA ALA A 84 12.47 -11.01 11.71
C ALA A 84 12.23 -9.54 11.28
N PRO A 85 11.00 -9.02 11.46
CA PRO A 85 10.70 -7.62 11.13
C PRO A 85 11.57 -6.68 11.97
N ARG A 86 12.34 -5.84 11.29
CA ARG A 86 13.02 -4.68 11.89
C ARG A 86 12.11 -3.46 11.81
N ASP A 87 12.66 -2.26 11.98
CA ASP A 87 11.95 -1.02 11.75
C ASP A 87 11.37 -0.97 10.32
N PRO A 88 10.17 -0.38 10.14
CA PRO A 88 9.60 -0.15 8.81
C PRO A 88 10.57 0.66 7.93
N ILE A 89 10.70 0.26 6.67
CA ILE A 89 11.45 0.99 5.65
C ILE A 89 10.76 2.34 5.37
N MET A 90 9.43 2.30 5.30
CA MET A 90 8.57 3.45 5.03
C MET A 90 7.11 3.13 5.42
N GLU A 91 6.26 4.15 5.35
CA GLU A 91 4.82 4.02 5.58
C GLU A 91 4.07 4.37 4.30
N ILE A 92 3.11 3.54 3.90
CA ILE A 92 2.30 3.74 2.71
C ILE A 92 0.89 4.17 3.12
N ASP A 93 0.38 5.25 2.54
CA ASP A 93 -0.98 5.71 2.81
C ASP A 93 -2.01 4.84 2.09
N ILE A 94 -2.84 4.15 2.87
CA ILE A 94 -3.96 3.35 2.37
C ILE A 94 -5.25 4.09 2.67
N LYS A 95 -5.97 4.42 1.60
CA LYS A 95 -7.28 5.07 1.64
C LYS A 95 -8.28 4.27 0.81
N LYS A 96 -9.49 4.10 1.33
CA LYS A 96 -10.65 3.60 0.59
C LYS A 96 -11.89 4.40 1.00
N GLU A 97 -12.60 4.94 0.01
CA GLU A 97 -13.82 5.72 0.25
C GLU A 97 -14.86 4.86 1.00
N GLY A 98 -15.53 5.45 1.99
CA GLY A 98 -16.52 4.76 2.82
C GLY A 98 -15.96 3.75 3.83
N ILE A 99 -14.64 3.57 3.94
CA ILE A 99 -14.02 2.68 4.93
C ILE A 99 -13.08 3.46 5.84
N PRO A 100 -13.30 3.45 7.17
CA PRO A 100 -12.45 4.16 8.11
C PRO A 100 -11.05 3.51 8.21
N PRO A 101 -9.96 4.30 8.34
CA PRO A 101 -8.59 3.78 8.51
C PRO A 101 -8.42 2.79 9.65
N MET A 102 -9.18 2.97 10.73
CA MET A 102 -9.20 2.10 11.91
C MET A 102 -9.44 0.63 11.53
N ARG A 103 -10.23 0.36 10.47
CA ARG A 103 -10.48 -1.02 10.00
C ARG A 103 -9.17 -1.72 9.65
N TRP A 104 -8.29 -1.04 8.92
CA TRP A 104 -7.00 -1.60 8.49
C TRP A 104 -6.04 -1.80 9.66
N ALA A 105 -6.01 -0.84 10.59
CA ALA A 105 -5.23 -0.96 11.82
C ALA A 105 -5.63 -2.19 12.64
N LEU A 106 -6.93 -2.41 12.85
CA LEU A 106 -7.45 -3.54 13.62
C LEU A 106 -7.19 -4.91 12.97
N ARG A 107 -6.94 -4.95 11.65
CA ARG A 107 -6.53 -6.17 10.95
C ARG A 107 -5.03 -6.42 10.97
N GLY A 108 -4.24 -5.47 11.50
CA GLY A 108 -2.79 -5.54 11.47
C GLY A 108 -2.27 -5.51 10.04
N LEU A 109 -2.85 -4.63 9.21
CA LEU A 109 -2.44 -4.48 7.82
C LEU A 109 -0.98 -4.03 7.76
N THR A 110 -0.16 -4.81 7.06
CA THR A 110 1.28 -4.53 6.86
C THR A 110 1.66 -4.85 5.43
N ALA A 111 2.69 -4.18 4.90
CA ALA A 111 3.27 -4.49 3.61
C ALA A 111 4.67 -5.09 3.76
N THR A 112 5.07 -5.96 2.81
CA THR A 112 6.45 -6.43 2.69
C THR A 112 6.94 -6.37 1.25
N ILE A 113 8.25 -6.16 1.07
CA ILE A 113 8.90 -6.29 -0.24
C ILE A 113 9.05 -7.78 -0.58
N TRP A 114 9.51 -8.58 0.38
CA TRP A 114 9.63 -10.03 0.24
C TRP A 114 8.45 -10.75 0.92
N PRO A 115 7.84 -11.75 0.27
CA PRO A 115 6.70 -12.46 0.84
C PRO A 115 7.09 -13.42 1.98
N TYR A 116 8.35 -13.85 2.04
CA TYR A 116 8.89 -14.69 3.11
C TYR A 116 10.24 -14.13 3.51
#